data_AF-A0A915LMD7-F1
#
_entry.id   AF-A0A915LMD7-F1
#
_cell.length_a   1.000
_cell.length_b   1.000
_cell.length_c   1.000
_cell.angle_alpha   90.00
_cell.angle_beta   90.00
_cell.angle_gamma   90.00
#
_symmetry.space_group_name_H-M   'P 1'
#
loop_
_entity.id
_entity.type
_entity.pdbx_description
1 polymer ?
#
loop_
_entity_poly.entity_id
_entity_poly.type
_entity_poly.pdbx_seq_one_letter_code
_entity_poly.pdbx_strand_id
1 'polypeptide(L)'
;MPSIRPPTEKSVCKTIEKINQAAQKSEQEAKLDFGSKVYAGTQKFDKNSSDYGRPLVGTKSQARGVRAGNSIMQEVIFLCEIIERNATGIPPNCSIKFGQLFYIYNHYSQSLVGMLIRARKYGLVDFEGEMLYQKQDDNKEVKLLKSVDEIRKSIEYSGDPVNCIKIKDK
;
A
#
# COMPACT_ATOMS: atom_id res chain seq x y z
N MET A 1 -0.64 -40.38 -32.25
CA MET A 1 0.27 -40.58 -31.11
C MET A 1 1.20 -39.37 -31.02
N PRO A 2 1.13 -38.50 -30.00
CA PRO A 2 2.07 -37.39 -29.88
C PRO A 2 3.46 -37.92 -29.46
N SER A 3 4.49 -37.57 -30.23
CA SER A 3 5.88 -37.93 -29.96
C SER A 3 6.45 -37.08 -28.82
N ILE A 4 6.83 -37.74 -27.72
CA ILE A 4 7.51 -37.11 -26.58
C ILE A 4 8.98 -36.91 -26.99
N ARG A 5 9.39 -35.67 -27.24
CA ARG A 5 10.79 -35.37 -27.56
C ARG A 5 11.66 -35.57 -26.30
N PRO A 6 12.84 -36.21 -26.42
CA PRO A 6 13.74 -36.37 -25.31
C PRO A 6 14.21 -35.00 -24.81
N PRO A 7 14.34 -34.81 -23.48
CA PRO A 7 14.79 -33.54 -22.92
C PRO A 7 16.22 -33.24 -23.36
N THR A 8 16.47 -32.01 -23.81
CA THR A 8 17.80 -31.54 -24.20
C THR A 8 18.69 -31.32 -22.99
N GLU A 9 20.02 -31.45 -23.14
CA GLU A 9 20.99 -31.28 -22.03
C GLU A 9 20.82 -29.95 -21.28
N LYS A 10 20.54 -28.86 -22.01
CA LYS A 10 20.23 -27.53 -21.43
C LYS A 10 18.99 -27.55 -20.52
N SER A 11 18.01 -28.40 -20.82
CA SER A 11 16.80 -28.59 -20.00
C SER A 11 17.11 -29.33 -18.69
N VAL A 12 18.01 -30.32 -18.75
CA VAL A 12 18.43 -31.11 -17.58
C VAL A 12 19.25 -30.25 -16.63
N CYS A 13 20.25 -29.50 -17.11
CA CYS A 13 21.05 -28.59 -16.28
C CYS A 13 20.18 -27.56 -15.54
N LYS A 14 19.21 -26.96 -16.23
CA LYS A 14 18.26 -26.01 -15.63
C LYS A 14 17.38 -26.65 -14.55
N THR A 15 17.09 -27.94 -14.67
CA THR A 15 16.32 -28.68 -13.66
C THR A 15 17.16 -28.98 -12.43
N ILE A 16 18.43 -29.37 -12.62
CA ILE A 16 19.39 -29.59 -11.54
C ILE A 16 19.65 -28.30 -10.77
N GLU A 17 19.85 -27.17 -11.46
CA GLU A 17 20.01 -25.85 -10.84
C GLU A 17 18.83 -25.50 -9.94
N LYS A 18 17.60 -25.72 -10.40
CA LYS A 18 16.39 -25.47 -9.60
C LYS A 18 16.32 -26.36 -8.36
N ILE A 19 16.69 -27.64 -8.47
CA ILE A 19 16.71 -28.56 -7.34
C ILE A 19 17.74 -28.10 -6.31
N ASN A 20 18.94 -27.73 -6.75
CA ASN A 20 20.00 -27.25 -5.87
C ASN A 20 19.60 -25.94 -5.17
N GLN A 21 18.98 -25.01 -5.91
CA GLN A 21 18.45 -23.76 -5.34
C GLN A 21 17.34 -24.02 -4.32
N ALA A 22 16.43 -24.95 -4.60
CA ALA A 22 15.37 -25.32 -3.67
C ALA A 22 15.93 -25.94 -2.38
N ALA A 23 16.90 -26.84 -2.49
CA ALA A 23 17.56 -27.45 -1.34
C ALA A 23 18.25 -26.39 -0.47
N GLN A 24 19.03 -25.48 -1.06
CA GLN A 24 19.68 -24.38 -0.35
C GLN A 24 18.67 -23.47 0.37
N LYS A 25 17.55 -23.16 -0.28
CA LYS A 25 16.51 -22.32 0.31
C LYS A 25 15.82 -23.01 1.48
N SER A 26 15.47 -24.29 1.34
CA SER A 26 14.86 -25.09 2.42
C SER A 26 15.80 -25.23 3.62
N GLU A 27 17.11 -25.40 3.40
CA GLU A 27 18.09 -25.39 4.49
C GLU A 27 18.17 -24.04 5.21
N GLN A 28 18.13 -22.93 4.48
CA GLN A 28 18.11 -21.59 5.07
C GLN A 28 16.83 -21.33 5.88
N GLU A 29 15.67 -21.74 5.36
CA GLU A 29 14.38 -21.66 6.06
C GLU A 29 14.38 -22.54 7.31
N ALA A 30 14.92 -23.76 7.25
CA ALA A 30 15.03 -24.65 8.40
C ALA A 30 15.90 -24.08 9.52
N LYS A 31 16.95 -23.31 9.22
CA LYS A 31 17.77 -22.64 10.24
C LYS A 31 17.01 -21.58 11.05
N LEU A 32 15.95 -21.02 10.48
CA LEU A 32 15.09 -20.02 11.11
C LEU A 32 13.89 -20.64 11.85
N ASP A 33 13.57 -21.89 11.56
CA ASP A 33 12.41 -22.59 12.11
C ASP A 33 12.66 -23.14 13.53
N PHE A 34 11.82 -22.71 14.48
CA PHE A 34 11.97 -23.06 15.89
C PHE A 34 11.63 -24.54 16.12
N GLY A 35 12.60 -25.31 16.61
CA GLY A 35 12.48 -26.76 16.80
C GLY A 35 13.11 -27.62 15.71
N SER A 36 13.68 -27.00 14.66
CA SER A 36 14.47 -27.72 13.67
C SER A 36 15.82 -28.19 14.26
N LYS A 37 16.37 -29.31 13.73
CA LYS A 37 17.68 -29.82 14.17
C LYS A 37 18.85 -28.88 13.85
N VAL A 38 18.66 -27.94 12.94
CA VAL A 38 19.68 -26.99 12.46
C VAL A 38 19.32 -25.57 12.89
N TYR A 39 18.46 -25.43 13.90
CA TYR A 39 18.01 -24.13 14.38
C TYR A 39 19.20 -23.29 14.84
N ALA A 40 19.40 -22.14 14.19
CA ALA A 40 20.53 -21.27 14.43
C ALA A 40 20.27 -20.20 15.52
N GLY A 41 19.14 -20.29 16.22
CA GLY A 41 18.72 -19.31 17.22
C GLY A 41 17.72 -18.28 16.70
N THR A 42 17.33 -17.33 17.55
CA THR A 42 16.41 -16.25 17.18
C THR A 42 17.07 -15.32 16.16
N GLN A 43 16.36 -15.03 15.06
CA GLN A 43 16.83 -14.08 14.05
C GLN A 43 17.10 -12.72 14.71
N LYS A 44 18.37 -12.29 14.71
CA LYS A 44 18.75 -10.97 15.21
C LYS A 44 18.47 -9.94 14.11
N PHE A 45 17.56 -9.03 14.39
CA PHE A 45 17.24 -7.92 13.49
C PHE A 45 18.02 -6.68 13.90
N ASP A 46 18.63 -6.01 12.94
CA ASP A 46 19.26 -4.70 13.16
C ASP A 46 18.21 -3.59 13.00
N LYS A 47 17.94 -2.83 14.06
CA LYS A 47 16.96 -1.75 14.05
C LYS A 47 17.37 -0.58 13.16
N ASN A 48 18.66 -0.44 12.87
CA ASN A 48 19.19 0.66 12.08
C ASN A 48 19.28 0.32 10.59
N SER A 49 18.96 -0.92 10.20
CA SER A 49 18.99 -1.32 8.79
C SER A 49 17.80 -0.74 8.03
N SER A 50 18.01 -0.39 6.76
CA SER A 50 16.96 0.18 5.89
C SER A 50 15.84 -0.80 5.56
N ASP A 51 16.09 -2.09 5.73
CA ASP A 51 15.16 -3.20 5.55
C ASP A 51 14.53 -3.69 6.86
N TYR A 52 14.82 -3.03 7.99
CA TYR A 52 14.19 -3.37 9.28
C TYR A 52 12.66 -3.21 9.19
N GLY A 53 11.94 -4.25 9.64
CA GLY A 53 10.47 -4.28 9.57
C GLY A 53 9.90 -4.42 8.16
N ARG A 54 10.74 -4.66 7.14
CA ARG A 54 10.30 -4.91 5.75
C ARG A 54 10.37 -6.41 5.41
N PRO A 55 9.44 -6.91 4.59
CA PRO A 55 9.53 -8.28 4.09
C PRO A 55 10.74 -8.43 3.14
N LEU A 56 11.34 -9.62 3.12
CA LEU A 56 12.44 -9.92 2.20
C LEU A 56 12.03 -9.67 0.74
N VAL A 57 12.98 -9.17 -0.04
CA VAL A 57 12.79 -8.86 -1.46
C VAL A 57 12.47 -10.13 -2.25
N GLY A 58 11.51 -10.05 -3.17
CA GLY A 58 11.03 -11.17 -4.00
C GLY A 58 10.04 -12.11 -3.31
N THR A 59 9.69 -11.87 -2.04
CA THR A 59 8.73 -12.72 -1.32
C THR A 59 7.28 -12.39 -1.65
N LYS A 60 6.39 -13.37 -1.43
CA LYS A 60 4.93 -13.16 -1.51
C LYS A 60 4.48 -12.06 -0.54
N SER A 61 5.13 -11.91 0.61
CA SER A 61 4.82 -10.87 1.59
C SER A 61 5.11 -9.47 1.05
N GLN A 62 6.24 -9.28 0.36
CA GLN A 62 6.54 -8.01 -0.32
C GLN A 62 5.50 -7.72 -1.40
N ALA A 63 5.16 -8.70 -2.24
CA ALA A 63 4.16 -8.53 -3.29
C ALA A 63 2.77 -8.15 -2.74
N ARG A 64 2.37 -8.73 -1.59
CA ARG A 64 1.13 -8.34 -0.89
C ARG A 64 1.20 -6.91 -0.37
N GLY A 65 2.31 -6.51 0.24
CA GLY A 65 2.51 -5.13 0.71
C GLY A 65 2.41 -4.11 -0.41
N VAL A 66 3.02 -4.40 -1.57
CA VAL A 66 2.94 -3.55 -2.75
C VAL A 66 1.49 -3.41 -3.25
N ARG A 67 0.76 -4.52 -3.36
CA ARG A 67 -0.65 -4.51 -3.78
C ARG A 67 -1.52 -3.70 -2.82
N ALA A 68 -1.35 -3.91 -1.51
CA ALA A 68 -2.08 -3.16 -0.49
C ALA A 68 -1.78 -1.65 -0.57
N GLY A 69 -0.51 -1.27 -0.77
CA GLY A 69 -0.12 0.12 -0.96
C GLY A 69 -0.78 0.77 -2.18
N ASN A 70 -0.87 0.04 -3.30
CA ASN A 70 -1.56 0.52 -4.51
C ASN A 70 -3.08 0.66 -4.26
N SER A 71 -3.73 -0.33 -3.63
CA SER A 71 -5.14 -0.24 -3.28
C SER A 71 -5.45 0.99 -2.41
N ILE A 72 -4.59 1.26 -1.42
CA ILE A 72 -4.67 2.44 -0.57
C ILE A 72 -4.56 3.75 -1.38
N MET A 73 -3.65 3.82 -2.34
CA MET A 73 -3.53 5.00 -3.21
C MET A 73 -4.82 5.23 -3.99
N GLN A 74 -5.44 4.18 -4.52
CA GLN A 74 -6.72 4.29 -5.23
C GLN A 74 -7.85 4.74 -4.30
N GLU A 75 -7.89 4.27 -3.05
CA GLU A 75 -8.86 4.74 -2.05
C GLU A 75 -8.71 6.25 -1.77
N VAL A 76 -7.47 6.76 -1.72
CA VAL A 76 -7.22 8.20 -1.54
C VAL A 76 -7.71 9.02 -2.74
N ILE A 77 -7.48 8.55 -3.96
CA ILE A 77 -7.98 9.21 -5.17
C ILE A 77 -9.52 9.20 -5.17
N PHE A 78 -10.12 8.05 -4.87
CA PHE A 78 -11.57 7.90 -4.77
C PHE A 78 -12.18 8.80 -3.70
N LEU A 79 -11.53 8.95 -2.54
CA LEU A 79 -11.95 9.91 -1.52
C LEU A 79 -11.99 11.34 -2.06
N CYS A 80 -10.94 11.77 -2.75
CA CYS A 80 -10.89 13.11 -3.34
C CYS A 80 -12.01 13.33 -4.37
N GLU A 81 -12.34 12.30 -5.16
CA GLU A 81 -13.47 12.34 -6.10
C GLU A 81 -14.82 12.48 -5.42
N ILE A 82 -15.03 11.74 -4.32
CA ILE A 82 -16.28 11.84 -3.55
C ILE A 82 -16.41 13.23 -2.92
N ILE A 83 -15.31 13.80 -2.42
CA ILE A 83 -15.30 15.16 -1.90
C ILE A 83 -15.65 16.14 -3.02
N GLU A 84 -14.92 16.15 -4.14
CA GLU A 84 -15.13 17.12 -5.23
C GLU A 84 -16.56 17.06 -5.80
N ARG A 85 -17.16 15.87 -5.90
CA ARG A 85 -18.54 15.69 -6.39
C ARG A 85 -19.63 16.21 -5.45
N ASN A 86 -19.39 16.22 -4.13
CA ASN A 86 -20.41 16.53 -3.12
C ASN A 86 -20.14 17.82 -2.34
N ALA A 87 -18.93 18.37 -2.47
CA ALA A 87 -18.52 19.61 -1.85
C ALA A 87 -19.10 20.83 -2.55
N THR A 88 -19.11 21.95 -1.83
CA THR A 88 -19.45 23.25 -2.38
C THR A 88 -18.19 24.01 -2.78
N GLY A 89 -18.24 24.68 -3.94
CA GLY A 89 -17.12 25.45 -4.46
C GLY A 89 -16.25 24.67 -5.45
N ILE A 90 -15.14 25.29 -5.85
CA ILE A 90 -14.18 24.73 -6.82
C ILE A 90 -12.81 24.69 -6.14
N PRO A 91 -12.03 23.60 -6.25
CA PRO A 91 -10.70 23.52 -5.65
C PRO A 91 -9.82 24.70 -6.11
N PRO A 92 -9.03 25.32 -5.22
CA PRO A 92 -8.75 24.92 -3.83
C PRO A 92 -9.78 25.41 -2.79
N ASN A 93 -10.77 26.22 -3.18
CA ASN A 93 -11.83 26.73 -2.30
C ASN A 93 -13.04 25.78 -2.24
N CYS A 94 -12.78 24.47 -2.28
CA CYS A 94 -13.79 23.42 -2.27
C CYS A 94 -13.85 22.80 -0.87
N SER A 95 -15.01 22.84 -0.21
CA SER A 95 -15.19 22.27 1.13
C SER A 95 -16.50 21.50 1.28
N ILE A 96 -16.46 20.50 2.14
CA ILE A 96 -17.62 19.70 2.56
C ILE A 96 -17.62 19.54 4.07
N LYS A 97 -18.81 19.50 4.69
CA LYS A 97 -18.94 19.19 6.12
C LYS A 97 -18.60 17.73 6.39
N PHE A 98 -17.86 17.48 7.48
CA PHE A 98 -17.44 16.13 7.86
C PHE A 98 -18.63 15.16 8.03
N GLY A 99 -19.71 15.58 8.68
CA GLY A 99 -20.86 14.70 8.92
C GLY A 99 -21.53 14.24 7.62
N GLN A 100 -21.65 15.15 6.65
CA GLN A 100 -22.16 14.82 5.31
C GLN A 100 -21.22 13.88 4.56
N LEU A 101 -19.92 14.17 4.57
CA LEU A 101 -18.90 13.31 3.96
C LEU A 101 -18.89 11.91 4.60
N PHE A 102 -19.00 11.82 5.92
CA PHE A 102 -19.05 10.57 6.66
C PHE A 102 -20.24 9.72 6.24
N TYR A 103 -21.43 10.31 6.16
CA TYR A 103 -22.63 9.59 5.73
C TYR A 103 -22.51 9.04 4.30
N ILE A 104 -22.03 9.86 3.37
CA ILE A 104 -21.86 9.47 1.95
C ILE A 104 -20.77 8.38 1.83
N TYR A 105 -19.61 8.59 2.45
CA TYR A 105 -18.48 7.69 2.31
C TYR A 105 -18.72 6.34 2.98
N ASN A 106 -19.49 6.29 4.08
CA ASN A 106 -19.83 5.04 4.78
C ASN A 106 -20.63 4.05 3.91
N HIS A 107 -21.26 4.51 2.83
CA HIS A 107 -21.86 3.62 1.84
C HIS A 107 -20.80 2.79 1.08
N TYR A 108 -19.60 3.34 0.90
CA TYR A 108 -18.50 2.73 0.16
C TYR A 108 -17.48 2.06 1.09
N SER A 109 -17.11 2.71 2.19
CA SER A 109 -16.11 2.20 3.14
C SER A 109 -16.24 2.83 4.53
N GLN A 110 -15.89 2.05 5.56
CA GLN A 110 -15.85 2.51 6.95
C GLN A 110 -14.52 3.20 7.34
N SER A 111 -13.58 3.33 6.40
CA SER A 111 -12.20 3.82 6.65
C SER A 111 -11.99 5.32 6.47
N LEU A 112 -13.06 6.14 6.41
CA LEU A 112 -13.00 7.56 6.03
C LEU A 112 -11.93 8.35 6.78
N VAL A 113 -11.94 8.32 8.13
CA VAL A 113 -11.02 9.14 8.94
C VAL A 113 -9.56 8.77 8.68
N GLY A 114 -9.28 7.47 8.51
CA GLY A 114 -7.96 6.98 8.13
C GLY A 114 -7.54 7.45 6.74
N MET A 115 -8.47 7.48 5.77
CA MET A 115 -8.20 8.01 4.43
C MET A 115 -8.01 9.52 4.43
N LEU A 116 -8.73 10.28 5.25
CA LEU A 116 -8.55 11.72 5.40
C LEU A 116 -7.16 12.06 5.97
N ILE A 117 -6.74 11.37 7.03
CA ILE A 117 -5.39 11.55 7.60
C ILE A 117 -4.33 11.21 6.55
N ARG A 118 -4.54 10.15 5.77
CA ARG A 118 -3.62 9.76 4.72
C ARG A 118 -3.58 10.77 3.57
N ALA A 119 -4.72 11.27 3.12
CA ALA A 119 -4.80 12.32 2.09
C ALA A 119 -4.12 13.62 2.55
N ARG A 120 -4.30 13.98 3.83
CA ARG A 120 -3.62 15.12 4.47
C ARG A 120 -2.10 14.97 4.49
N LYS A 121 -1.57 13.77 4.78
CA LYS A 121 -0.12 13.49 4.73
C LYS A 121 0.49 13.87 3.37
N TYR A 122 -0.28 13.80 2.29
CA TYR A 122 0.14 14.13 0.93
C TYR A 122 -0.35 15.52 0.47
N GLY A 123 -0.88 16.36 1.37
CA GLY A 123 -1.32 17.72 1.04
C GLY A 123 -2.45 17.79 0.01
N LEU A 124 -3.32 16.78 -0.01
CA LEU A 124 -4.49 16.74 -0.92
C LEU A 124 -5.74 17.34 -0.26
N VAL A 125 -5.85 17.16 1.06
CA VAL A 125 -7.00 17.54 1.87
C VAL A 125 -6.51 18.22 3.14
N ASP A 126 -7.28 19.17 3.63
CA ASP A 126 -7.07 19.80 4.93
C ASP A 126 -8.37 19.84 5.75
N PHE A 127 -8.24 19.84 7.07
CA PHE A 127 -9.36 19.98 8.01
C PHE A 127 -8.83 20.48 9.36
N GLU A 128 -9.71 20.89 10.27
CA GLU A 128 -9.30 21.39 11.58
C GLU A 128 -9.07 20.25 12.59
N GLY A 129 -7.91 20.30 13.28
CA GLY A 129 -7.53 19.34 14.32
C GLY A 129 -6.85 18.06 13.81
N GLU A 130 -6.44 17.20 14.75
CA GLU A 130 -5.69 15.98 14.43
C GLU A 130 -6.58 14.86 13.86
N MET A 131 -7.78 14.72 14.41
CA MET A 131 -8.75 13.66 14.06
C MET A 131 -10.16 14.23 14.09
N LEU A 132 -11.09 13.56 13.39
CA LEU A 132 -12.52 13.90 13.35
C LEU A 132 -13.34 12.76 13.91
N TYR A 133 -14.28 13.09 14.80
CA TYR A 133 -15.17 12.14 15.46
C TYR A 133 -16.62 12.38 15.03
N GLN A 134 -17.32 11.29 14.71
CA GLN A 134 -18.74 11.34 14.33
C GLN A 134 -19.58 12.00 15.43
N LYS A 135 -20.62 12.76 15.06
CA LYS A 135 -21.53 13.52 15.92
C LYS A 135 -20.90 14.72 16.64
N GLN A 136 -19.62 14.65 16.98
CA GLN A 136 -18.91 15.75 17.62
C GLN A 136 -18.42 16.78 16.60
N ASP A 137 -17.77 16.30 15.53
CA ASP A 137 -17.08 17.13 14.55
C ASP A 137 -17.86 17.28 13.23
N ASP A 138 -19.13 16.91 13.20
CA ASP A 138 -19.94 16.86 11.97
C ASP A 138 -20.00 18.18 11.20
N ASN A 139 -19.84 19.31 11.91
CA ASN A 139 -19.85 20.65 11.33
C ASN A 139 -18.48 21.14 10.84
N LYS A 140 -17.38 20.43 11.13
CA LYS A 140 -16.05 20.81 10.66
C LYS A 140 -15.94 20.67 9.15
N GLU A 141 -15.26 21.62 8.53
CA GLU A 141 -15.02 21.60 7.09
C GLU A 141 -13.80 20.75 6.74
N VAL A 142 -13.99 19.91 5.74
CA VAL A 142 -12.94 19.19 5.03
C VAL A 142 -12.74 19.89 3.69
N LYS A 143 -11.54 20.45 3.48
CA LYS A 143 -11.17 21.23 2.30
C LYS A 143 -10.36 20.38 1.33
N LEU A 144 -10.70 20.42 0.05
CA LEU A 144 -9.94 19.78 -1.02
C LEU A 144 -8.98 20.80 -1.65
N LEU A 145 -7.69 20.52 -1.57
CA LEU A 145 -6.63 21.48 -1.95
C LEU A 145 -6.26 21.42 -3.43
N LYS A 146 -6.54 20.31 -4.12
CA LYS A 146 -6.22 20.07 -5.53
C LYS A 146 -7.42 19.45 -6.24
N SER A 147 -7.63 19.80 -7.50
CA SER A 147 -8.68 19.15 -8.30
C SER A 147 -8.37 17.69 -8.56
N VAL A 148 -9.38 16.85 -8.73
CA VAL A 148 -9.15 15.41 -9.00
C VAL A 148 -8.31 15.19 -10.26
N ASP A 149 -8.51 16.02 -11.28
CA ASP A 149 -7.76 15.92 -12.53
C ASP A 149 -6.27 16.21 -12.34
N GLU A 150 -5.91 17.14 -11.45
CA GLU A 150 -4.52 17.40 -11.07
C GLU A 150 -3.96 16.27 -10.21
N ILE A 151 -4.76 15.75 -9.28
CA ILE A 151 -4.39 14.64 -8.40
C ILE A 151 -4.04 13.41 -9.26
N ARG A 152 -4.89 13.01 -10.20
CA ARG A 152 -4.65 11.86 -11.07
C ARG A 152 -3.41 12.01 -11.96
N LYS A 153 -3.08 13.24 -12.37
CA LYS A 153 -1.87 13.52 -13.19
C LYS A 153 -0.59 13.56 -12.37
N SER A 154 -0.69 13.96 -11.10
CA SER A 154 0.48 14.18 -10.23
C SER A 154 0.83 12.97 -9.35
N ILE A 155 -0.13 12.08 -9.05
CA ILE A 155 0.09 10.96 -8.14
C ILE A 155 0.57 9.72 -8.88
N GLU A 156 1.64 9.13 -8.36
CA GLU A 156 2.11 7.81 -8.72
C GLU A 156 2.31 6.92 -7.50
N TYR A 157 2.23 5.61 -7.70
CA TYR A 157 2.55 4.67 -6.64
C TYR A 157 4.07 4.67 -6.39
N SER A 158 4.48 4.92 -5.15
CA SER A 158 5.91 5.08 -4.82
C SER A 158 6.70 3.77 -4.78
N GLY A 159 6.03 2.60 -4.77
CA GLY A 159 6.70 1.31 -4.52
C GLY A 159 6.88 0.95 -3.04
N ASP A 160 6.68 1.91 -2.13
CA ASP A 160 6.80 1.71 -0.68
C ASP A 160 5.40 1.59 -0.04
N PRO A 161 5.08 0.50 0.68
CA PRO A 161 3.82 0.40 1.41
C PRO A 161 3.61 1.48 2.49
N VAL A 162 4.69 2.04 3.07
CA VAL A 162 4.59 3.08 4.13
C VAL A 162 4.28 4.46 3.53
N ASN A 163 4.96 4.79 2.43
CA ASN A 163 4.81 6.02 1.67
C ASN A 163 4.24 5.70 0.30
N CYS A 164 2.98 5.26 0.26
CA CYS A 164 2.35 4.72 -0.95
C CYS A 164 2.21 5.71 -2.12
N ILE A 165 2.14 7.02 -1.86
CA ILE A 165 1.94 8.05 -2.88
C ILE A 165 3.23 8.85 -3.07
N LYS A 166 3.66 8.97 -4.33
CA LYS A 166 4.68 9.91 -4.77
C LYS A 166 4.01 10.99 -5.59
N ILE A 167 4.16 12.24 -5.18
CA ILE A 167 3.65 13.39 -5.93
C ILE A 167 4.75 13.84 -6.88
N LYS A 168 4.44 13.87 -8.17
CA LYS A 168 5.24 14.56 -9.17
C LYS A 168 4.96 16.05 -9.02
N ASP A 169 5.92 16.77 -8.44
CA ASP A 169 5.90 18.22 -8.49
C ASP A 169 6.03 18.65 -9.96
N LYS A 170 5.14 19.57 -10.35
CA LYS A 170 5.07 20.13 -11.69
C LYS A 170 6.14 21.20 -11.87
#